data_AF-A0A5I9P3A6-F1
#
_entry.id   AF-A0A5I9P3A6-F1
#
_cell.length_a   1.000
_cell.length_b   1.000
_cell.length_c   1.000
_cell.angle_alpha   90.00
_cell.angle_beta   90.00
_cell.angle_gamma   90.00
#
_symmetry.space_group_name_H-M   'P 1'
#
loop_
_entity.id
_entity.type
_entity.pdbx_description
1 polymer ?
#
loop_
_entity_poly.entity_id
_entity_poly.type
_entity_poly.pdbx_seq_one_letter_code
_entity_poly.pdbx_strand_id
1 'polypeptide(L)'
;MSKEFYARLAEIQEHLNAPKNQYNSFGKYKYRSCEDILEGVKPLLKGLFLSISDEIVLIGDRYYVKATATITDGENSHSASAIAREEENKKGMDAAQVTGATSSYARKYCL
;
A
#
# COMPACT_ATOMS: atom_id res chain seq x y z
N MET A 1 8.16 11.30 -18.16
CA MET A 1 7.86 9.86 -18.21
C MET A 1 7.77 9.42 -19.65
N SER A 2 8.53 8.38 -20.04
CA SER A 2 8.54 7.82 -21.39
C SER A 2 7.32 6.92 -21.67
N LYS A 3 7.02 6.70 -22.95
CA LYS A 3 5.95 5.79 -23.37
C LYS A 3 6.28 4.34 -22.99
N GLU A 4 7.55 3.98 -23.09
CA GLU A 4 8.10 2.67 -22.74
C GLU A 4 7.92 2.38 -21.24
N PHE A 5 8.15 3.36 -20.37
CA PHE A 5 7.92 3.23 -18.94
C PHE A 5 6.44 2.94 -18.65
N TYR A 6 5.52 3.69 -19.25
CA TYR A 6 4.08 3.45 -19.10
C TYR A 6 3.63 2.10 -19.66
N ALA A 7 4.23 1.62 -20.75
CA ALA A 7 3.93 0.29 -21.28
C ALA A 7 4.29 -0.82 -20.26
N ARG A 8 5.41 -0.69 -19.55
CA ARG A 8 5.79 -1.62 -18.47
C ARG A 8 4.84 -1.55 -17.27
N LEU A 9 4.40 -0.33 -16.90
CA LEU A 9 3.40 -0.17 -15.83
C LEU A 9 2.05 -0.79 -16.22
N ALA A 10 1.62 -0.61 -17.47
CA ALA A 10 0.40 -1.21 -18.00
C ALA A 10 0.49 -2.75 -18.01
N GLU A 11 1.65 -3.32 -18.36
CA GLU A 11 1.88 -4.76 -18.31
C GLU A 11 1.78 -5.30 -16.87
N ILE A 12 2.35 -4.60 -15.89
CA ILE A 12 2.18 -4.95 -14.47
C ILE A 12 0.71 -4.91 -14.10
N GLN A 13 0.00 -3.84 -14.45
CA GLN A 13 -1.41 -3.67 -14.10
C GLN A 13 -2.31 -4.75 -14.74
N GLU A 14 -2.00 -5.18 -15.96
CA GLU A 14 -2.73 -6.24 -16.66
C GLU A 14 -2.58 -7.61 -15.97
N HIS A 15 -1.39 -7.91 -15.44
CA HIS A 15 -1.04 -9.23 -14.92
C HIS A 15 -1.09 -9.35 -13.39
N LEU A 16 -1.10 -8.23 -12.67
CA LEU A 16 -1.08 -8.23 -11.21
C LEU A 16 -2.36 -8.86 -10.66
N ASN A 17 -2.18 -9.98 -9.95
CA ASN A 17 -3.25 -10.67 -9.26
C ASN A 17 -2.94 -10.77 -7.76
N ALA A 18 -3.67 -10.01 -6.95
CA ALA A 18 -3.57 -10.01 -5.49
C ALA A 18 -4.95 -10.32 -4.86
N PRO A 19 -5.39 -11.60 -4.86
CA PRO A 19 -6.69 -12.00 -4.34
C PRO A 19 -6.76 -11.90 -2.80
N LYS A 20 -7.99 -11.79 -2.27
CA LYS A 20 -8.25 -11.74 -0.83
C LYS A 20 -8.19 -13.16 -0.22
N ASN A 21 -6.97 -13.66 -0.02
CA ASN A 21 -6.72 -15.02 0.45
C ASN A 21 -6.68 -15.14 1.99
N GLN A 22 -6.60 -14.02 2.70
CA GLN A 22 -6.59 -14.01 4.16
C GLN A 22 -8.01 -13.95 4.71
N TYR A 23 -8.26 -14.51 5.89
CA TYR A 23 -9.54 -14.44 6.59
C TYR A 23 -9.39 -13.82 7.96
N ASN A 24 -10.20 -12.79 8.25
CA ASN A 24 -10.27 -12.17 9.57
C ASN A 24 -11.41 -12.84 10.36
N SER A 25 -11.07 -13.62 11.37
CA SER A 25 -12.06 -14.35 12.18
C SER A 25 -12.89 -13.44 13.10
N PHE A 26 -12.36 -12.29 13.50
CA PHE A 26 -13.05 -11.33 14.37
C PHE A 26 -14.15 -10.57 13.61
N GLY A 27 -13.80 -9.99 12.46
CA GLY A 27 -14.71 -9.26 11.60
C GLY A 27 -15.46 -10.14 10.58
N LYS A 28 -15.11 -11.42 10.49
CA LYS A 28 -15.70 -12.42 9.58
C LYS A 28 -15.66 -12.05 8.10
N TYR A 29 -14.53 -11.51 7.61
CA TYR A 29 -14.36 -11.11 6.21
C TYR A 29 -13.02 -11.59 5.61
N LYS A 30 -13.00 -11.79 4.29
CA LYS A 30 -11.77 -12.04 3.53
C LYS A 30 -11.04 -10.74 3.24
N TYR A 31 -9.71 -10.76 3.29
CA TYR A 31 -8.86 -9.61 2.98
C TYR A 31 -7.55 -10.04 2.32
N ARG A 32 -6.76 -9.05 1.89
CA ARG A 32 -5.36 -9.19 1.49
C ARG A 32 -4.53 -8.20 2.30
N SER A 33 -3.32 -8.56 2.66
CA SER A 33 -2.36 -7.69 3.34
C SER A 33 -1.57 -6.85 2.32
N CYS A 34 -0.72 -5.94 2.81
CA CYS A 34 0.23 -5.22 1.97
C CYS A 34 1.24 -6.20 1.36
N GLU A 35 1.69 -7.16 2.15
CA GLU A 35 2.61 -8.23 1.78
C GLU A 35 2.01 -9.11 0.69
N ASP A 36 0.72 -9.47 0.76
CA ASP A 36 0.05 -10.22 -0.31
C ASP A 36 0.11 -9.48 -1.66
N ILE A 37 -0.04 -8.15 -1.66
CA ILE A 37 0.06 -7.32 -2.87
C ILE A 37 1.52 -7.26 -3.36
N LEU A 38 2.46 -7.09 -2.43
CA LEU A 38 3.89 -7.05 -2.74
C LEU A 38 4.41 -8.39 -3.29
N GLU A 39 3.97 -9.52 -2.76
CA GLU A 39 4.29 -10.83 -3.32
C GLU A 39 3.73 -10.98 -4.75
N GLY A 40 2.50 -10.48 -4.99
CA GLY A 40 1.89 -10.50 -6.32
C GLY A 40 2.64 -9.67 -7.36
N VAL A 41 3.20 -8.52 -6.97
CA VAL A 41 3.89 -7.62 -7.91
C VAL A 41 5.36 -7.98 -8.15
N LYS A 42 6.05 -8.59 -7.17
CA LYS A 42 7.47 -8.98 -7.26
C LYS A 42 7.88 -9.62 -8.61
N PRO A 43 7.21 -10.67 -9.11
CA PRO A 43 7.60 -11.29 -10.38
C PRO A 43 7.35 -10.39 -11.61
N LEU A 44 6.50 -9.37 -11.48
CA LEU A 44 6.12 -8.47 -12.58
C LEU A 44 7.02 -7.24 -12.67
N LEU A 45 7.79 -6.93 -11.62
CA LEU A 45 8.63 -5.73 -11.59
C LEU A 45 9.69 -5.70 -12.71
N LYS A 46 10.23 -6.85 -13.13
CA LYS A 46 11.14 -6.99 -14.28
C LYS A 46 12.23 -5.89 -14.33
N GLY A 47 12.88 -5.61 -13.20
CA GLY A 47 13.93 -4.57 -13.08
C GLY A 47 13.44 -3.17 -12.68
N LEU A 48 12.15 -2.97 -12.45
CA LEU A 48 11.63 -1.78 -11.77
C LEU A 48 11.84 -1.89 -10.26
N PHE A 49 12.11 -0.75 -9.62
CA PHE A 49 12.16 -0.62 -8.17
C PHE A 49 10.84 -0.06 -7.67
N LEU A 50 10.17 -0.79 -6.76
CA LEU A 50 8.98 -0.34 -6.06
C LEU A 50 9.32 -0.10 -4.58
N SER A 51 9.02 1.10 -4.10
CA SER A 51 9.20 1.50 -2.70
C SER A 51 7.91 2.08 -2.14
N ILE A 52 7.76 2.02 -0.82
CA ILE A 52 6.64 2.63 -0.11
C ILE A 52 7.21 3.40 1.07
N SER A 53 6.73 4.63 1.25
CA SER A 53 7.06 5.47 2.41
C SER A 53 5.76 5.88 3.11
N ASP A 54 5.83 6.03 4.42
CA ASP A 54 4.72 6.54 5.22
C ASP A 54 5.12 7.89 5.84
N GLU A 55 4.17 8.80 5.92
CA GLU A 55 4.26 10.03 6.70
C GLU A 55 3.02 10.19 7.58
N ILE A 56 3.18 10.82 8.74
CA ILE A 56 2.06 11.19 9.61
C ILE A 56 1.57 12.57 9.22
N VAL A 57 0.27 12.68 8.94
CA VAL A 57 -0.39 13.93 8.58
C VAL A 57 -1.42 14.28 9.65
N LEU A 58 -1.30 15.47 10.24
CA LEU A 58 -2.30 16.02 11.14
C LEU A 58 -3.31 16.84 10.33
N ILE A 59 -4.59 16.45 10.36
CA ILE A 59 -5.69 17.18 9.70
C ILE A 59 -6.70 17.56 10.78
N GLY A 60 -6.74 18.84 11.14
CA GLY A 60 -7.52 19.32 12.28
C GLY A 60 -6.98 18.75 13.59
N ASP A 61 -7.78 17.91 14.24
CA ASP A 61 -7.48 17.23 15.50
C ASP A 61 -7.17 15.73 15.33
N ARG A 62 -6.97 15.26 14.09
CA ARG A 62 -6.83 13.83 13.76
C ARG A 62 -5.53 13.49 13.05
N TYR A 63 -4.91 12.40 13.48
CA TYR A 63 -3.75 11.81 12.80
C TYR A 63 -4.18 10.89 11.66
N TYR A 64 -3.45 10.97 10.56
CA TYR A 64 -3.58 10.11 9.40
C TYR A 64 -2.20 9.55 9.07
N VAL A 65 -2.15 8.29 8.68
CA VAL A 65 -0.98 7.74 7.98
C VAL A 65 -1.20 7.96 6.49
N LYS A 66 -0.31 8.70 5.84
CA LYS A 66 -0.25 8.81 4.38
C LYS A 66 0.85 7.90 3.86
N ALA A 67 0.47 6.89 3.12
CA ALA A 67 1.40 6.02 2.41
C ALA A 67 1.56 6.50 0.97
N THR A 68 2.80 6.46 0.46
CA THR A 68 3.12 6.76 -0.94
C THR A 68 3.94 5.61 -1.52
N ALA A 69 3.35 4.89 -2.47
CA ALA A 69 4.06 3.91 -3.29
C ALA A 69 4.69 4.61 -4.48
N THR A 70 5.95 4.30 -4.78
CA THR A 70 6.70 4.84 -5.91
C THR A 70 7.37 3.71 -6.67
N ILE A 71 7.08 3.60 -7.97
CA ILE A 71 7.73 2.68 -8.89
C ILE A 71 8.63 3.45 -9.86
N THR A 72 9.84 2.97 -10.11
CA THR A 72 10.84 3.66 -10.94
C THR A 72 11.76 2.68 -11.68
N ASP A 73 12.25 3.10 -12.85
CA ASP A 73 13.32 2.43 -13.60
C ASP A 73 14.71 3.07 -13.36
N GLY A 74 14.81 4.07 -12.47
CA GLY A 74 16.01 4.86 -12.21
C GLY A 74 16.05 6.22 -12.93
N GLU A 75 15.21 6.42 -13.94
CA GLU A 75 15.10 7.68 -14.69
C GLU A 75 13.69 8.29 -14.61
N ASN A 76 12.68 7.44 -14.73
CA ASN A 76 11.27 7.74 -14.66
C ASN A 76 10.68 7.20 -13.36
N SER A 77 9.71 7.91 -12.79
CA SER A 77 8.99 7.46 -11.60
C SER A 77 7.51 7.75 -11.72
N HIS A 78 6.71 6.86 -11.14
CA HIS A 78 5.28 7.04 -10.92
C HIS A 78 4.96 6.78 -9.46
N SER A 79 4.15 7.65 -8.87
CA SER A 79 3.78 7.56 -7.46
C SER A 79 2.28 7.68 -7.29
N ALA A 80 1.76 6.91 -6.34
CA ALA A 80 0.39 7.01 -5.87
C ALA A 80 0.41 7.11 -4.34
N SER A 81 -0.51 7.88 -3.79
CA SER A 81 -0.65 8.04 -2.34
C SER A 81 -2.06 7.72 -1.89
N ALA A 82 -2.18 7.18 -0.68
CA ALA A 82 -3.44 6.99 0.00
C ALA A 82 -3.28 7.29 1.49
N ILE A 83 -4.39 7.65 2.13
CA ILE A 83 -4.42 8.02 3.55
C ILE A 83 -5.38 7.12 4.31
N ALA A 84 -5.02 6.80 5.54
CA ALA A 84 -5.89 6.13 6.50
C ALA A 84 -5.87 6.91 7.82
N ARG A 85 -7.05 7.14 8.40
CA ARG A 85 -7.18 7.79 9.70
C ARG A 85 -6.73 6.84 10.79
N GLU A 86 -5.84 7.30 11.67
CA GLU A 86 -5.46 6.58 12.88
C GLU A 86 -6.50 6.85 13.97
N GLU A 87 -6.91 5.80 14.70
CA GLU A 87 -7.74 5.97 15.89
C GLU A 87 -6.87 6.28 17.10
N GLU A 88 -7.29 7.22 17.94
CA GLU A 88 -6.58 7.52 19.19
C GLU A 88 -6.61 6.33 20.15
N ASN A 89 -7.73 5.57 20.16
CA ASN A 89 -7.87 4.39 21.00
C ASN A 89 -8.66 3.29 20.28
N LYS A 90 -8.10 2.07 20.28
CA LYS A 90 -8.76 0.89 19.76
C LYS A 90 -8.63 -0.26 20.74
N LYS A 91 -9.78 -0.69 21.29
CA LYS A 91 -9.84 -1.77 22.27
C LYS A 91 -9.15 -3.04 21.75
N GLY A 92 -8.17 -3.53 22.52
CA GLY A 92 -7.42 -4.74 22.20
C GLY A 92 -6.19 -4.52 21.31
N MET A 93 -5.80 -3.27 21.05
CA MET A 93 -4.56 -2.92 20.35
C MET A 93 -3.78 -1.88 21.16
N ASP A 94 -2.46 -2.05 21.26
CA ASP A 94 -1.58 -0.98 21.75
C ASP A 94 -1.35 0.10 20.68
N ALA A 95 -0.75 1.23 21.06
CA ALA A 95 -0.55 2.37 20.16
C ALA A 95 0.24 1.99 18.87
N ALA A 96 1.30 1.18 19.00
CA ALA A 96 2.11 0.76 17.86
C ALA A 96 1.33 -0.14 16.91
N GLN A 97 0.49 -1.03 17.45
CA GLN A 97 -0.40 -1.87 16.67
C GLN A 97 -1.46 -1.04 15.94
N VAL A 98 -1.99 0.02 16.57
CA VAL A 98 -2.96 0.91 15.93
C VAL A 98 -2.34 1.66 14.75
N THR A 99 -1.15 2.23 14.91
CA THR A 99 -0.41 2.87 13.82
C THR A 99 -0.06 1.87 12.72
N GLY A 100 0.44 0.68 13.09
CA GLY A 100 0.81 -0.37 12.13
C GLY A 100 -0.38 -0.85 11.30
N ALA A 101 -1.55 -1.04 11.93
CA ALA A 101 -2.77 -1.39 11.22
C ALA A 101 -3.24 -0.25 10.30
N THR A 102 -3.15 1.00 10.75
CA THR A 102 -3.51 2.18 9.95
C THR A 102 -2.61 2.33 8.73
N SER A 103 -1.30 2.19 8.92
CA SER A 103 -0.30 2.12 7.84
C SER A 103 -0.64 1.02 6.83
N SER A 104 -0.97 -0.19 7.29
CA SER A 104 -1.36 -1.29 6.40
C SER A 104 -2.55 -0.92 5.51
N TYR A 105 -3.55 -0.20 6.03
CA TYR A 105 -4.65 0.30 5.19
C TYR A 105 -4.19 1.32 4.17
N ALA A 106 -3.44 2.34 4.57
CA ALA A 106 -2.92 3.36 3.65
C ALA A 106 -2.09 2.72 2.53
N ARG A 107 -1.15 1.82 2.87
CA ARG A 107 -0.27 1.15 1.90
C ARG A 107 -1.04 0.30 0.88
N LYS A 108 -2.06 -0.44 1.31
CA LYS A 108 -2.90 -1.25 0.40
C LYS A 108 -3.70 -0.45 -0.61
N TYR A 109 -3.96 0.83 -0.34
CA TYR A 109 -4.72 1.71 -1.23
C TYR A 109 -3.84 2.58 -2.12
N CYS A 110 -2.55 2.76 -1.77
CA CYS A 110 -1.59 3.40 -2.66
C CYS A 110 -0.91 2.42 -3.63
N LEU A 111 -1.00 1.10 -3.37
CA LEU A 111 -0.60 0.00 -4.26
C LEU A 111 -1.77 -0.46 -5.12
#